data_AF-A0A9E1VUW9-F1
#
_entry.id   AF-A0A9E1VUW9-F1
#
_cell.length_a   1.000
_cell.length_b   1.000
_cell.length_c   1.000
_cell.angle_alpha   90.00
_cell.angle_beta   90.00
_cell.angle_gamma   90.00
#
_symmetry.space_group_name_H-M   'P 1'
#
loop_
_entity.id
_entity.type
_entity.pdbx_description
1 polymer ?
#
loop_
_entity_poly.entity_id
_entity_poly.type
_entity_poly.pdbx_seq_one_letter_code
_entity_poly.pdbx_strand_id
1 'polypeptide(L)'
;MRPVHLTKILRCEISSLDEGGHTPVMLWGAPGVGKSQIVAQVAAEENLPLIDIRLSQLEPTDLRGIPFRVDDCVEWAIPSMLPHSEKHGLRGILFLD
;
A
#
# COMPACT_ATOMS: atom_id res chain seq x y z
N MET A 1 -18.17 -9.66 7.33
CA MET A 1 -18.23 -8.26 6.87
C MET A 1 -18.88 -8.26 5.49
N ARG A 2 -19.96 -7.51 5.25
CA ARG A 2 -20.57 -7.43 3.90
C ARG A 2 -19.68 -6.56 2.99
N PRO A 3 -19.45 -6.93 1.71
CA PRO A 3 -18.57 -6.19 0.79
C PRO A 3 -18.86 -4.68 0.71
N VAL A 4 -20.14 -4.29 0.80
CA VAL A 4 -20.61 -2.90 0.72
C VAL A 4 -19.98 -1.99 1.78
N HIS A 5 -19.64 -2.51 2.96
CA HIS A 5 -19.05 -1.68 4.02
C HIS A 5 -17.56 -1.39 3.78
N LEU A 6 -16.86 -2.25 3.03
CA LEU A 6 -15.43 -2.14 2.80
C LEU A 6 -15.11 -0.97 1.87
N THR A 7 -15.85 -0.85 0.75
CA THR A 7 -15.75 0.27 -0.18
C THR A 7 -15.99 1.61 0.51
N LYS A 8 -16.99 1.67 1.40
CA LYS A 8 -17.32 2.90 2.14
C LYS A 8 -16.19 3.34 3.06
N ILE A 9 -15.58 2.39 3.78
CA ILE A 9 -14.44 2.68 4.67
C ILE A 9 -13.24 3.15 3.85
N LEU A 10 -12.88 2.43 2.77
CA LEU A 10 -11.74 2.80 1.93
C LEU A 10 -11.90 4.21 1.34
N ARG A 11 -13.08 4.56 0.83
CA ARG A 11 -13.33 5.92 0.32
C ARG A 11 -13.25 6.98 1.41
N CYS A 12 -13.78 6.70 2.60
CA CYS A 12 -13.69 7.63 3.73
C CYS A 12 -12.23 7.90 4.12
N GLU A 13 -11.38 6.88 4.13
CA GLU A 13 -9.95 7.06 4.40
C GLU A 13 -9.23 7.78 3.26
N ILE A 14 -9.61 7.54 2.00
CA ILE A 14 -9.05 8.30 0.87
C ILE A 14 -9.40 9.78 0.96
N SER A 15 -10.63 10.12 1.39
CA SER A 15 -11.04 11.51 1.60
C SER A 15 -10.37 12.14 2.83
N SER A 16 -10.06 11.36 3.88
CA SER A 16 -9.38 11.88 5.08
C SER A 16 -7.92 12.27 4.80
N LEU A 17 -7.31 11.75 3.72
CA LEU A 17 -5.97 12.17 3.26
C LEU A 17 -5.88 13.68 3.01
N ASP A 18 -6.96 14.30 2.53
CA ASP A 18 -6.98 15.75 2.24
C ASP A 18 -6.93 16.60 3.52
N GLU A 19 -7.31 16.01 4.66
CA GLU A 19 -7.23 16.61 6.00
C GLU A 19 -5.94 16.19 6.75
N GLY A 20 -5.04 15.46 6.09
CA GLY A 20 -3.80 14.93 6.67
C GLY A 20 -3.99 13.63 7.48
N GLY A 21 -5.16 13.01 7.39
CA GLY A 21 -5.43 11.72 8.00
C GLY A 21 -4.75 10.59 7.23
N HIS A 22 -4.00 9.72 7.92
CA HIS A 22 -3.35 8.55 7.32
C HIS A 22 -3.52 7.33 8.22
N THR A 23 -4.74 6.80 8.30
CA THR A 23 -5.02 5.61 9.13
C THR A 23 -4.84 4.34 8.29
N PRO A 24 -3.91 3.43 8.64
CA PRO A 24 -3.80 2.14 7.98
C PRO A 24 -5.07 1.31 8.18
N VAL A 25 -5.59 0.72 7.11
CA VAL A 25 -6.78 -0.13 7.16
C VAL A 25 -6.39 -1.60 7.05
N MET A 26 -6.77 -2.40 8.03
CA MET A 26 -6.58 -3.85 8.00
C MET A 26 -7.85 -4.55 7.52
N LEU A 27 -7.77 -5.31 6.42
CA LEU A 27 -8.92 -6.00 5.82
C LEU A 27 -8.94 -7.48 6.24
N TRP A 28 -9.92 -7.87 7.08
CA TRP A 28 -10.09 -9.25 7.53
C TRP A 28 -11.26 -9.96 6.83
N GLY A 29 -11.04 -11.23 6.46
CA GLY A 29 -12.11 -12.11 5.95
C GLY A 29 -11.53 -13.37 5.30
N ALA A 30 -12.41 -14.33 4.98
CA ALA A 30 -12.00 -15.58 4.34
C ALA A 30 -11.21 -15.34 3.03
N PRO A 31 -10.28 -16.24 2.66
CA PRO A 31 -9.62 -16.17 1.35
C PRO A 31 -10.66 -16.29 0.22
N GLY A 32 -10.40 -15.64 -0.92
CA GLY A 32 -11.28 -15.70 -2.09
C GLY A 32 -12.55 -14.82 -2.04
N VAL A 33 -12.80 -14.06 -0.97
CA VAL A 33 -13.99 -13.17 -0.87
C VAL A 33 -13.86 -11.86 -1.68
N GLY A 34 -12.80 -11.70 -2.48
CA GLY A 34 -12.60 -10.55 -3.37
C GLY A 34 -12.05 -9.28 -2.71
N LYS A 35 -11.38 -9.37 -1.54
CA LYS A 35 -10.82 -8.19 -0.85
C LYS A 35 -9.88 -7.39 -1.74
N SER A 36 -8.91 -8.06 -2.36
CA SER A 36 -7.93 -7.43 -3.26
C SER A 36 -8.60 -6.82 -4.49
N GLN A 37 -9.64 -7.48 -5.04
CA GLN A 37 -10.43 -6.94 -6.15
C GLN A 37 -11.19 -5.67 -5.77
N ILE A 38 -11.75 -5.60 -4.56
CA ILE A 38 -12.42 -4.39 -4.07
C ILE A 38 -11.42 -3.24 -3.93
N VAL A 39 -10.22 -3.49 -3.38
CA VAL A 39 -9.17 -2.46 -3.27
C VAL A 39 -8.76 -1.94 -4.66
N ALA A 40 -8.53 -2.84 -5.61
CA ALA A 40 -8.21 -2.48 -7.00
C ALA A 40 -9.33 -1.67 -7.67
N GLN A 41 -10.58 -2.05 -7.45
CA GLN A 41 -11.74 -1.32 -7.96
C GLN A 41 -11.79 0.10 -7.38
N VAL A 42 -11.64 0.28 -6.07
CA VAL A 42 -11.66 1.61 -5.45
C VAL A 42 -10.50 2.47 -5.96
N ALA A 43 -9.30 1.90 -6.08
CA ALA A 43 -8.16 2.63 -6.64
C ALA A 43 -8.43 3.14 -8.05
N ALA A 44 -9.00 2.30 -8.91
CA ALA A 44 -9.34 2.67 -10.28
C ALA A 44 -10.45 3.73 -10.36
N GLU A 45 -11.49 3.62 -9.52
CA GLU A 45 -12.59 4.59 -9.47
C GLU A 45 -12.14 5.97 -8.98
N GLU A 46 -11.21 6.02 -8.03
CA GLU A 46 -10.64 7.26 -7.48
C GLU A 46 -9.43 7.76 -8.29
N ASN A 47 -9.09 7.07 -9.39
CA ASN A 47 -7.93 7.35 -10.25
C ASN A 47 -6.60 7.44 -9.47
N LEU A 48 -6.44 6.55 -8.49
CA LEU A 48 -5.25 6.44 -7.64
C LEU A 48 -4.37 5.27 -8.08
N PRO A 49 -3.04 5.43 -8.06
CA PRO A 49 -2.12 4.32 -8.26
C PRO A 49 -2.25 3.31 -7.11
N LEU A 50 -2.34 2.03 -7.47
CA LEU A 50 -2.31 0.91 -6.55
C LEU A 50 -0.96 0.20 -6.65
N ILE A 51 -0.26 0.13 -5.53
CA ILE A 51 0.97 -0.64 -5.38
C ILE A 51 0.61 -1.86 -4.53
N ASP A 52 0.60 -3.03 -5.16
CA ASP A 52 0.21 -4.29 -4.55
C ASP A 52 1.47 -5.12 -4.25
N ILE A 53 1.71 -5.38 -2.98
CA ILE A 53 2.88 -6.11 -2.49
C ILE A 53 2.41 -7.37 -1.78
N ARG A 54 2.84 -8.53 -2.28
CA ARG A 54 2.58 -9.83 -1.66
C ARG A 54 3.61 -10.11 -0.57
N LEU A 55 3.30 -9.79 0.68
CA LEU A 55 4.16 -10.01 1.85
C LEU A 55 4.52 -11.49 2.02
N SER A 56 3.61 -12.40 1.66
CA SER A 56 3.86 -13.85 1.68
C SER A 56 5.00 -14.32 0.77
N GLN A 57 5.43 -13.49 -0.18
CA GLN A 57 6.51 -13.77 -1.13
C GLN A 57 7.82 -13.05 -0.78
N LEU A 58 7.83 -12.25 0.30
CA LEU A 58 8.97 -11.41 0.66
C LEU A 58 9.62 -11.86 1.95
N GLU A 59 10.94 -11.76 1.97
CA GLU A 59 11.70 -11.83 3.20
C GLU A 59 11.74 -10.45 3.88
N PRO A 60 11.92 -10.38 5.21
CA PRO A 60 12.02 -9.09 5.91
C PRO A 60 13.11 -8.16 5.36
N THR A 61 14.20 -8.73 4.82
CA THR A 61 15.28 -7.98 4.18
C THR A 61 14.84 -7.27 2.89
N ASP A 62 13.89 -7.85 2.15
CA ASP A 62 13.40 -7.27 0.91
C ASP A 62 12.61 -5.98 1.16
N LEU A 63 11.98 -5.85 2.33
CA LEU A 63 11.32 -4.61 2.75
C LEU A 63 12.31 -3.60 3.35
N ARG A 64 13.35 -4.10 4.04
CA ARG A 64 14.36 -3.25 4.70
C ARG A 64 15.29 -2.57 3.70
N GLY A 65 15.56 -3.22 2.57
CA GLY A 65 16.53 -2.79 1.58
C GLY A 65 17.87 -3.50 1.69
N ILE A 66 18.77 -3.17 0.77
CA ILE A 66 20.13 -3.73 0.75
C ILE A 66 21.08 -2.72 1.41
N PRO A 67 21.87 -3.12 2.43
CA PRO A 67 22.84 -2.23 3.04
C PRO A 67 24.05 -2.04 2.13
N PHE A 68 24.54 -0.81 2.02
CA PHE A 68 25.77 -0.49 1.32
C PHE A 68 26.57 0.57 2.07
N ARG A 69 27.89 0.53 1.92
CA ARG A 69 28.80 1.47 2.60
C ARG A 69 28.85 2.78 1.81
N VAL A 70 28.61 3.89 2.52
CA VAL A 70 28.81 5.26 2.02
C VAL A 70 29.76 5.94 3.00
N ASP A 71 30.99 6.21 2.54
CA ASP A 71 32.09 6.69 3.38
C ASP A 71 32.32 5.81 4.62
N ASP A 72 32.06 6.34 5.82
CA ASP A 72 32.19 5.64 7.10
C ASP A 72 30.83 5.22 7.70
N CYS A 73 29.75 5.34 6.91
CA CYS A 73 28.39 5.00 7.29
C CYS A 73 27.85 3.80 6.48
N VAL A 74 26.81 3.15 7.02
CA VAL A 74 26.00 2.16 6.30
C VAL A 74 24.65 2.78 5.99
N GLU A 75 24.36 2.91 4.70
CA GLU A 75 23.06 3.34 4.20
C GLU A 75 22.27 2.16 3.64
N TRP A 76 20.95 2.30 3.57
CA TRP A 76 20.05 1.25 3.11
C TRP A 76 19.37 1.69 1.82
N ALA A 77 19.54 0.90 0.76
CA ALA A 77 18.91 1.18 -0.52
C ALA A 77 17.42 0.85 -0.41
N ILE A 78 16.57 1.87 -0.56
CA ILE A 78 15.12 1.68 -0.53
C ILE A 78 14.72 0.77 -1.70
N PRO A 79 14.05 -0.36 -1.44
CA PRO A 79 13.59 -1.27 -2.47
C PRO A 79 12.74 -0.54 -3.52
N SER A 80 13.04 -0.77 -4.80
CA SER A 80 12.35 -0.11 -5.90
C SER A 80 10.85 -0.42 -6.00
N MET A 81 10.41 -1.50 -5.33
CA MET A 81 9.01 -1.93 -5.22
C MET A 81 8.17 -1.10 -4.25
N LEU A 82 8.80 -0.37 -3.33
CA LEU A 82 8.08 0.51 -2.40
C LEU A 82 7.60 1.79 -3.12
N PRO A 83 6.55 2.45 -2.59
CA PRO A 83 6.04 3.69 -3.16
C PRO A 83 7.12 4.76 -3.28
N HIS A 84 7.09 5.47 -4.41
CA HIS A 84 8.00 6.58 -4.71
C HIS A 84 7.23 7.69 -5.41
N SER A 85 7.35 8.91 -4.90
CA SER A 85 6.55 10.06 -5.34
C SER A 85 6.74 10.40 -6.83
N GLU A 86 7.97 10.28 -7.35
CA GLU A 86 8.23 10.53 -8.77
C GLU A 86 7.58 9.50 -9.70
N LYS A 87 7.42 8.26 -9.25
CA LYS A 87 6.88 7.15 -10.05
C LYS A 87 5.37 7.00 -9.89
N HIS A 88 4.86 7.28 -8.70
CA HIS A 88 3.48 6.96 -8.29
C HIS A 88 2.71 8.20 -7.82
N GLY A 89 3.29 9.40 -7.88
CA GLY A 89 2.66 10.61 -7.37
C GLY A 89 2.60 10.67 -5.84
N LEU A 90 1.96 11.73 -5.33
CA LEU A 90 1.87 12.01 -3.90
C LEU A 90 0.73 11.26 -3.20
N ARG A 91 -0.21 10.70 -3.98
CA ARG A 91 -1.38 9.96 -3.49
C ARG A 91 -1.43 8.61 -4.17
N GLY A 92 -1.76 7.58 -3.41
CA GLY A 92 -1.88 6.22 -3.89
C GLY A 92 -2.27 5.28 -2.76
N ILE A 93 -2.52 4.02 -3.13
CA ILE A 93 -2.82 2.96 -2.18
C ILE A 93 -1.63 1.99 -2.18
N LEU A 94 -1.00 1.81 -1.02
CA LEU A 94 -0.09 0.69 -0.78
C LEU A 94 -0.90 -0.45 -0.16
N PHE A 95 -1.10 -1.52 -0.93
CA PHE A 95 -1.80 -2.71 -0.48
C PHE A 95 -0.79 -3.81 -0.18
N LEU A 96 -0.82 -4.29 1.07
CA LEU A 96 0.06 -5.33 1.57
C LEU A 96 -0.79 -6.59 1.81
N ASP A 97 -0.53 -7.66 1.05
CA ASP A 97 -1.29 -8.92 1.08
C ASP A 97 -0.44 -10.13 1.49
#